data_AF-A0A660SPF1-F1
#
_entry.id   AF-A0A660SPF1-F1
#
_cell.length_a   1.000
_cell.length_b   1.000
_cell.length_c   1.000
_cell.angle_alpha   90.00
_cell.angle_beta   90.00
_cell.angle_gamma   90.00
#
_symmetry.space_group_name_H-M   'P 1'
#
loop_
_entity.id
_entity.type
_entity.pdbx_description
1 polymer ?
#
loop_
_entity_poly.entity_id
_entity_poly.type
_entity_poly.pdbx_seq_one_letter_code
_entity_poly.pdbx_strand_id
1 'polypeptide(L)'
;EKKLHEGCIQQMYRMFNDSLFSGEAPELDNQGRIRLDDYEMRPDVQQEVADLWHQVSAENLESISDIKGFRAEFLRHHGFGMQGVDYEADVEV
;
A
#
# COMPACT_ATOMS: atom_id res chain seq x y z
N GLU A 1 -8.53 -1.70 -7.79
CA GLU A 1 -9.19 -2.55 -8.82
C GLU A 1 -8.67 -3.99 -8.87
N LYS A 2 -7.36 -4.23 -8.98
CA LYS A 2 -6.81 -5.60 -9.12
C LYS A 2 -6.79 -6.47 -7.84
N LYS A 3 -7.28 -5.93 -6.71
CA LYS A 3 -7.26 -6.55 -5.37
C LYS A 3 -5.87 -6.98 -4.88
N LEU A 4 -4.86 -6.20 -5.25
CA LEU A 4 -3.45 -6.42 -4.87
C LEU A 4 -2.95 -5.40 -3.84
N HIS A 5 -3.81 -4.48 -3.37
CA HIS A 5 -3.41 -3.45 -2.43
C HIS A 5 -3.09 -4.07 -1.06
N GLU A 6 -1.90 -3.77 -0.55
CA GLU A 6 -1.41 -4.21 0.74
C GLU A 6 -0.87 -3.01 1.52
N GLY A 7 -1.25 -2.90 2.79
CA GLY A 7 -0.60 -1.99 3.74
C GLY A 7 0.63 -2.63 4.37
N CYS A 8 1.34 -1.88 5.23
CA CYS A 8 2.58 -2.35 5.85
C CYS A 8 2.39 -3.69 6.59
N ILE A 9 1.31 -3.84 7.36
CA ILE A 9 1.08 -5.06 8.15
C ILE A 9 0.76 -6.27 7.25
N GLN A 10 0.03 -6.07 6.16
CA GLN A 10 -0.24 -7.13 5.18
C GLN A 10 1.05 -7.58 4.49
N GLN A 11 1.90 -6.64 4.06
CA GLN A 11 3.19 -6.97 3.45
C GLN A 11 4.09 -7.73 4.40
N MET A 12 4.19 -7.30 5.67
CA MET A 12 4.99 -8.01 6.68
C MET A 12 4.42 -9.40 6.96
N TYR A 13 3.09 -9.52 7.06
CA TYR A 13 2.45 -10.82 7.22
C TYR A 13 2.79 -11.77 6.06
N ARG A 14 2.66 -11.30 4.81
CA ARG A 14 3.00 -12.07 3.61
C ARG A 14 4.47 -12.49 3.60
N MET A 15 5.39 -11.58 3.91
CA MET A 15 6.82 -11.89 4.00
C MET A 15 7.10 -13.02 4.99
N PHE A 16 6.50 -12.97 6.17
CA PHE A 16 6.72 -13.98 7.19
C PHE A 16 6.05 -15.31 6.83
N ASN A 17 4.78 -15.27 6.43
CA ASN A 17 3.97 -16.46 6.18
C ASN A 17 4.38 -17.18 4.90
N ASP A 18 4.63 -16.44 3.83
CA ASP A 18 4.81 -17.01 2.49
C ASP A 18 6.30 -17.13 2.10
N SER A 19 7.21 -16.44 2.79
CA SER A 19 8.64 -16.49 2.48
C SER A 19 9.50 -17.01 3.64
N LEU A 20 9.59 -16.28 4.75
CA LEU A 20 10.58 -16.60 5.80
C LEU A 20 10.25 -17.87 6.58
N PHE A 21 8.97 -18.16 6.79
CA PHE A 21 8.49 -19.28 7.60
C PHE A 21 7.48 -20.16 6.88
N SER A 22 7.49 -20.16 5.54
CA SER A 22 6.59 -20.99 4.73
C SER A 22 6.91 -22.49 4.80
N GLY A 23 8.09 -22.87 5.31
CA GLY A 23 8.58 -24.25 5.32
C GLY A 23 9.31 -24.64 4.03
N GLU A 24 9.36 -23.75 3.05
CA GLU A 24 10.12 -23.89 1.80
C GLU A 24 11.21 -22.82 1.71
N ALA A 25 12.17 -22.99 0.79
CA ALA A 25 13.16 -21.96 0.53
C ALA A 25 12.47 -20.74 -0.13
N PRO A 26 12.72 -19.51 0.34
CA PRO A 26 12.09 -18.33 -0.23
C PRO A 26 12.54 -18.12 -1.67
N GLU A 27 11.64 -17.61 -2.51
CA GLU A 27 12.00 -17.13 -3.84
C GLU A 27 12.82 -15.84 -3.72
N LEU A 28 14.01 -15.85 -4.32
CA LEU A 28 14.96 -14.75 -4.29
C LEU A 28 15.23 -14.24 -5.69
N ASP A 29 15.45 -12.94 -5.82
CA ASP A 29 15.97 -12.38 -7.07
C ASP A 29 17.46 -12.72 -7.30
N ASN A 30 18.00 -12.27 -8.43
CA ASN A 30 19.40 -12.50 -8.81
C ASN A 30 20.44 -11.87 -7.86
N GLN A 31 20.01 -11.02 -6.91
CA GLN A 31 20.86 -10.44 -5.88
C GLN A 31 20.60 -11.07 -4.49
N GLY A 32 19.77 -12.11 -4.42
CA GLY A 32 19.47 -12.83 -3.17
C GLY A 32 18.45 -12.12 -2.28
N ARG A 33 17.55 -11.30 -2.85
CA ARG A 33 16.53 -10.55 -2.09
C ARG A 33 15.15 -11.17 -2.24
N ILE A 34 14.39 -11.18 -1.14
CA ILE A 34 12.94 -11.42 -1.17
C ILE A 34 12.27 -10.15 -1.70
N ARG A 35 11.39 -10.29 -2.70
CA ARG A 35 10.74 -9.17 -3.38
C ARG A 35 9.25 -9.13 -3.05
N LEU A 36 8.88 -8.27 -2.10
CA LEU A 36 7.47 -8.01 -1.76
C LEU A 36 6.82 -6.97 -2.68
N ASP A 37 7.62 -6.28 -3.48
CA ASP A 37 7.17 -5.37 -4.53
C ASP A 37 6.67 -6.12 -5.77
N ASP A 38 6.63 -7.46 -5.75
CA ASP A 38 6.19 -8.32 -6.84
C ASP A 38 4.78 -7.95 -7.35
N TYR A 39 3.84 -7.66 -6.46
CA TYR A 39 2.48 -7.25 -6.85
C TYR A 39 2.43 -5.86 -7.48
N GLU A 40 3.23 -4.92 -6.96
CA GLU A 40 3.33 -3.54 -7.48
C GLU A 40 4.05 -3.51 -8.84
N MET A 41 5.07 -4.34 -8.99
CA MET A 41 5.94 -4.40 -10.18
C MET A 41 5.38 -5.24 -11.31
N ARG A 42 4.16 -5.78 -11.19
CA ARG A 42 3.50 -6.50 -12.28
C ARG A 42 3.37 -5.61 -13.53
N PRO A 43 3.61 -6.15 -14.74
CA PRO A 43 3.54 -5.36 -15.97
C PRO A 43 2.20 -4.66 -16.20
N ASP A 44 1.08 -5.30 -15.85
CA ASP A 44 -0.26 -4.72 -16.01
C ASP A 44 -0.54 -3.59 -15.03
N VAL A 45 0.06 -3.62 -13.84
CA VAL A 45 -0.02 -2.52 -12.86
C VAL A 45 0.84 -1.35 -13.31
N GLN A 46 2.10 -1.60 -13.67
CA GLN A 46 3.04 -0.56 -14.11
C GLN A 46 2.56 0.16 -15.37
N GLN A 47 2.02 -0.58 -16.35
CA GLN A 47 1.50 0.03 -17.56
C GLN A 47 0.32 0.95 -17.28
N GLU A 48 -0.63 0.51 -16.46
CA GLU A 48 -1.82 1.31 -16.12
C GLU A 48 -1.44 2.58 -15.36
N VAL A 49 -0.53 2.48 -14.39
CA VAL A 49 -0.01 3.64 -13.65
C VAL A 49 0.69 4.61 -14.61
N ALA A 50 1.53 4.12 -15.53
CA ALA A 50 2.22 4.95 -16.51
C ALA A 50 1.23 5.67 -17.45
N ASP A 51 0.19 4.98 -17.92
CA ASP A 51 -0.82 5.55 -18.80
C ASP A 51 -1.63 6.65 -18.09
N LEU A 52 -1.99 6.45 -16.82
CA LEU A 52 -2.68 7.44 -15.99
C LEU A 52 -1.78 8.64 -15.66
N TRP A 53 -0.48 8.40 -15.47
CA TRP A 53 0.49 9.46 -15.18
C TRP A 53 0.58 10.50 -16.29
N HIS A 54 0.44 10.09 -17.55
CA HIS A 54 0.41 11.02 -18.68
C HIS A 54 -0.88 11.85 -18.78
N GLN A 55 -1.93 11.44 -18.07
CA GLN A 55 -3.25 12.07 -18.12
C GLN A 55 -3.55 12.93 -16.89
N VAL A 56 -2.73 12.84 -15.82
CA VAL A 56 -3.01 13.52 -14.55
C VAL A 56 -2.95 15.04 -14.68
N SER A 57 -3.93 15.70 -14.10
CA SER A 57 -4.01 17.14 -13.93
C SER A 57 -4.58 17.48 -12.55
N ALA A 58 -4.51 18.76 -12.16
CA ALA A 58 -5.08 19.20 -10.89
C ALA A 58 -6.61 18.99 -10.84
N GLU A 59 -7.28 19.11 -11.98
CA GLU A 59 -8.73 19.01 -12.12
C GLU A 59 -9.24 17.57 -12.05
N ASN A 60 -8.44 16.59 -12.48
CA ASN A 60 -8.86 15.19 -12.58
C ASN A 60 -8.25 14.27 -11.51
N LEU A 61 -7.31 14.76 -10.69
CA LEU A 61 -6.58 13.95 -9.70
C LEU A 61 -7.49 13.08 -8.82
N GLU A 62 -8.58 13.64 -8.29
CA GLU A 62 -9.51 12.88 -7.44
C GLU A 62 -10.31 11.79 -8.18
N SER A 63 -10.40 11.88 -9.50
CA SER A 63 -11.16 10.93 -10.32
C SER A 63 -10.31 9.78 -10.85
N ILE A 64 -9.02 10.02 -11.11
CA ILE A 64 -8.12 9.03 -11.71
C ILE A 64 -7.15 8.39 -10.71
N SER A 65 -7.12 8.88 -9.47
CA SER A 65 -6.25 8.36 -8.42
C SER A 65 -7.00 8.22 -7.10
N ASP A 66 -6.50 7.35 -6.22
CA ASP A 66 -7.01 7.24 -4.85
C ASP A 66 -6.33 8.23 -3.89
N ILE A 67 -6.31 9.51 -4.25
CA ILE A 67 -5.73 10.56 -3.40
C ILE A 67 -6.47 10.71 -2.06
N LYS A 68 -7.75 10.33 -2.01
CA LYS A 68 -8.56 10.32 -0.78
C LYS A 68 -8.11 9.22 0.16
N GLY A 69 -7.92 8.00 -0.35
CA GLY A 69 -7.33 6.89 0.38
C GLY A 69 -5.96 7.25 0.92
N PHE A 70 -5.06 7.74 0.06
CA PHE A 70 -3.71 8.18 0.47
C PHE A 70 -3.74 9.18 1.64
N ARG A 71 -4.58 10.23 1.56
CA ARG A 71 -4.73 11.22 2.64
C ARG A 71 -5.26 10.59 3.93
N ALA A 72 -6.23 9.68 3.83
CA ALA A 72 -6.76 8.96 4.98
C ALA A 72 -5.71 8.05 5.63
N GLU A 73 -4.90 7.34 4.83
CA GLU A 73 -3.81 6.50 5.34
C GLU A 73 -2.74 7.35 6.05
N PHE A 74 -2.35 8.47 5.45
CA PHE A 74 -1.42 9.42 6.06
C PHE A 74 -1.93 9.92 7.41
N LEU A 75 -3.20 10.32 7.50
CA LEU A 75 -3.82 10.78 8.75
C LEU A 75 -3.86 9.66 9.81
N ARG A 76 -4.21 8.43 9.43
CA ARG A 76 -4.19 7.28 10.36
C ARG A 76 -2.80 7.03 10.94
N HIS A 77 -1.73 7.17 10.15
CA HIS A 77 -0.37 7.03 10.66
C HIS A 77 -0.01 8.09 11.72
N HIS A 78 -0.71 9.22 11.72
CA HIS A 78 -0.58 10.28 12.72
C HIS A 78 -1.67 10.24 13.80
N GLY A 79 -2.41 9.13 13.89
CA GLY A 79 -3.43 8.91 14.91
C GLY A 79 -4.79 9.56 14.62
N PHE A 80 -5.03 10.05 13.40
CA PHE A 80 -6.28 10.70 12.99
C PHE A 80 -7.19 9.79 12.15
N GLY A 81 -8.50 10.01 12.22
CA GLY A 81 -9.49 9.24 11.44
C GLY A 81 -9.58 7.75 11.79
N MET A 82 -9.16 7.36 13.00
CA MET A 82 -9.24 5.97 13.47
C MET A 82 -10.65 5.64 13.96
N GLN A 83 -11.18 4.50 13.52
CA GLN A 83 -12.48 4.02 13.97
C GLN A 83 -12.44 3.71 15.47
N GLY A 84 -13.44 4.21 16.21
CA GLY A 84 -13.57 3.97 17.65
C GLY A 84 -12.79 4.95 18.54
N VAL A 85 -12.12 5.94 17.95
CA VAL A 85 -11.51 7.06 18.69
C VAL A 85 -12.47 8.23 18.72
N ASP A 86 -12.75 8.75 19.91
CA ASP A 86 -13.44 10.02 20.10
C ASP A 86 -12.42 11.16 20.05
N TYR A 87 -12.46 11.94 18.96
CA TYR A 87 -11.55 13.06 18.73
C TYR A 87 -11.97 14.34 19.47
N GLU A 88 -13.17 14.37 20.07
CA GLU A 88 -13.65 15.50 20.87
C GLU A 88 -13.37 15.30 22.36
N ALA A 89 -12.91 14.12 22.77
CA ALA A 89 -12.53 13.83 24.15
C ALA A 89 -11.21 14.52 24.53
N ASP A 90 -11.16 15.06 25.75
CA ASP A 90 -9.92 15.60 26.32
C ASP A 90 -8.84 14.51 26.44
N VAL A 91 -7.60 14.85 26.10
CA VAL A 91 -6.41 13.99 26.27
C VAL A 91 -5.37 14.70 27.13
N GLU A 92 -4.65 13.93 27.96
CA GLU A 92 -3.52 14.45 28.72
C GLU A 92 -2.35 14.78 27.78
N VAL A 93 -1.64 15.87 28.08
CA VAL A 93 -0.46 16.36 27.34
C VAL A 93 0.83 15.88 28.01
#